data_AF-A0A0W0VTM1-F1
#
_entry.id   AF-A0A0W0VTM1-F1
#
_cell.length_a   1.000
_cell.length_b   1.000
_cell.length_c   1.000
_cell.angle_alpha   90.00
_cell.angle_beta   90.00
_cell.angle_gamma   90.00
#
_symmetry.space_group_name_H-M   'P 1'
#
loop_
_entity.id
_entity.type
_entity.pdbx_description
1 polymer ?
#
loop_
_entity_poly.entity_id
_entity_poly.type
_entity_poly.pdbx_seq_one_letter_code
_entity_poly.pdbx_strand_id
1 'polypeptide(L)'
;MSAAETSNELSIWLSTYGLITAERILEHYKIRLQHEEFIAAIKNPNTFYHRLLKVPLRNVFNGIILQQANDYQVYAQKIFIDYLMSGETSKSEDSPGALTREDLENERRTLVSMGDDFHQCELDHNKLIAECQRNLIEYAAEWKKNLATAAKRIRDELRLQGVDKENNVIIQAVNALIIQSDSSKGNKINSKDNSWLRAEKIIGGKLSEEARQIFIEQIAKLVDFSSEIESSLANFSNKANEMGARVRQWRSDFYKLILRVNELIQLLPEYHTDSTQTEENRETLYFDSALGEEEQKG
;
A
#
# COMPACT_ATOMS: atom_id res chain seq x y z
N MET A 1 7.20 17.55 7.95
CA MET A 1 6.27 16.40 8.09
C MET A 1 6.37 15.94 9.52
N SER A 2 5.34 16.26 10.32
CA SER A 2 5.39 15.99 11.76
C SER A 2 5.11 14.50 12.00
N ALA A 3 5.74 13.90 13.01
CA ALA A 3 5.58 12.48 13.35
C ALA A 3 4.12 12.06 13.67
N ALA A 4 3.21 13.03 13.79
CA ALA A 4 1.78 12.80 13.99
C ALA A 4 1.04 12.40 12.69
N GLU A 5 1.48 12.86 11.51
CA GLU A 5 0.85 12.53 10.22
C GLU A 5 1.12 11.08 9.81
N THR A 6 2.31 10.56 10.10
CA THR A 6 2.70 9.17 9.82
C THR A 6 1.96 8.15 10.68
N SER A 7 1.41 8.55 11.83
CA SER A 7 0.74 7.66 12.78
C SER A 7 -0.63 7.15 12.29
N ASN A 8 -1.23 7.77 11.28
CA ASN A 8 -2.62 7.50 10.90
C ASN A 8 -2.79 6.74 9.56
N GLU A 9 -1.75 6.63 8.72
CA GLU A 9 -1.87 5.96 7.41
C GLU A 9 -2.11 4.44 7.53
N LEU A 10 -1.61 3.80 8.59
CA LEU A 10 -1.74 2.35 8.81
C LEU A 10 -2.87 1.95 9.77
N SER A 11 -3.55 2.91 10.41
CA SER A 11 -4.69 2.63 11.29
C SER A 11 -5.89 2.09 10.51
N ILE A 12 -6.06 2.53 9.25
CA ILE A 12 -7.06 2.05 8.29
C ILE A 12 -6.89 0.54 8.02
N TRP A 13 -5.66 0.03 8.09
CA TRP A 13 -5.32 -1.36 7.81
C TRP A 13 -5.42 -2.30 9.02
N LEU A 14 -5.89 -1.80 10.19
CA LEU A 14 -6.15 -2.64 11.37
C LEU A 14 -7.44 -3.48 11.25
N SER A 15 -8.16 -3.38 10.14
CA SER A 15 -9.26 -4.29 9.80
C SER A 15 -8.76 -5.71 9.54
N THR A 16 -9.64 -6.71 9.64
CA THR A 16 -9.29 -8.11 9.35
C THR A 16 -8.67 -8.28 7.96
N TYR A 17 -9.19 -7.56 6.96
CA TYR A 17 -8.64 -7.57 5.60
C TYR A 17 -7.24 -6.97 5.52
N GLY A 18 -7.00 -5.86 6.24
CA GLY A 18 -5.69 -5.22 6.27
C GLY A 18 -4.64 -6.04 7.00
N LEU A 19 -5.02 -6.71 8.10
CA LEU A 19 -4.14 -7.65 8.78
C LEU A 19 -3.73 -8.83 7.88
N ILE A 20 -4.67 -9.42 7.16
CA ILE A 20 -4.37 -10.52 6.20
C ILE A 20 -3.45 -10.01 5.08
N THR A 21 -3.70 -8.80 4.57
CA THR A 21 -2.90 -8.20 3.50
C THR A 21 -1.46 -7.95 3.98
N ALA A 22 -1.29 -7.32 5.13
CA ALA A 22 0.01 -7.08 5.72
C ALA A 22 0.76 -8.38 6.06
N GLU A 23 0.05 -9.41 6.53
CA GLU A 23 0.64 -10.72 6.82
C GLU A 23 1.16 -11.38 5.53
N ARG A 24 0.37 -11.38 4.46
CA ARG A 24 0.80 -11.90 3.15
C ARG A 24 2.01 -11.16 2.58
N ILE A 25 2.07 -9.84 2.74
CA ILE A 25 3.22 -9.05 2.31
C ILE A 25 4.48 -9.45 3.10
N LEU A 26 4.40 -9.59 4.42
CA LEU A 26 5.54 -10.04 5.24
C LEU A 26 5.96 -11.48 4.91
N GLU A 27 4.99 -12.37 4.64
CA GLU A 27 5.28 -13.74 4.21
C GLU A 27 6.02 -13.78 2.88
N HIS A 28 5.68 -12.90 1.94
CA HIS A 28 6.41 -12.75 0.68
C HIS A 28 7.89 -12.39 0.92
N TYR A 29 8.15 -11.56 1.94
CA TYR A 29 9.50 -11.23 2.41
C TYR A 29 10.15 -12.29 3.30
N LYS A 30 9.51 -13.46 3.48
CA LYS A 30 9.96 -14.58 4.33
C LYS A 30 10.13 -14.17 5.81
N ILE A 31 9.33 -13.20 6.26
CA ILE A 31 9.25 -12.74 7.65
C ILE A 31 7.98 -13.34 8.27
N ARG A 32 8.14 -14.05 9.39
CA ARG A 32 7.02 -14.60 10.16
C ARG A 32 7.16 -14.14 11.61
N LEU A 33 6.15 -13.42 12.09
CA LEU A 33 6.04 -12.94 13.46
C LEU A 33 4.91 -13.68 14.18
N GLN A 34 4.99 -13.76 15.51
CA GLN A 34 3.86 -14.25 16.31
C GLN A 34 2.69 -13.27 16.20
N HIS A 35 1.45 -13.75 16.28
CA HIS A 35 0.26 -12.93 16.03
C HIS A 35 0.19 -11.66 16.90
N GLU A 36 0.51 -11.77 18.19
CA GLU A 36 0.55 -10.62 19.11
C GLU A 36 1.64 -9.60 18.72
N GLU A 37 2.80 -10.10 18.28
CA GLU A 37 3.95 -9.28 17.87
C GLU A 37 3.66 -8.59 16.53
N PHE A 38 3.00 -9.28 15.62
CA PHE A 38 2.57 -8.74 14.33
C PHE A 38 1.63 -7.56 14.50
N ILE A 39 0.58 -7.69 15.33
CA ILE A 39 -0.37 -6.61 15.60
C ILE A 39 0.35 -5.41 16.25
N ALA A 40 1.23 -5.67 17.22
CA ALA A 40 1.99 -4.62 17.87
C ALA A 40 2.97 -3.92 16.91
N ALA A 41 3.60 -4.68 16.01
CA ALA A 41 4.52 -4.15 15.01
C ALA A 41 3.82 -3.24 14.00
N ILE A 42 2.64 -3.63 13.51
CA ILE A 42 1.86 -2.78 12.59
C ILE A 42 1.44 -1.47 13.25
N LYS A 43 1.09 -1.50 14.55
CA LYS A 43 0.66 -0.29 15.27
C LYS A 43 1.81 0.67 15.58
N ASN A 44 3.04 0.17 15.68
CA ASN A 44 4.18 0.98 16.11
C ASN A 44 4.97 1.52 14.89
N PRO A 45 4.91 2.84 14.62
CA PRO A 45 5.51 3.45 13.43
C PRO A 45 7.03 3.40 13.38
N ASN A 46 7.66 3.18 14.53
CA ASN A 46 9.11 3.16 14.65
C ASN A 46 9.70 1.76 14.48
N THR A 47 8.87 0.75 14.24
CA THR A 47 9.36 -0.60 13.97
C THR A 47 9.80 -0.74 12.52
N PHE A 48 10.85 -1.54 12.32
CA PHE A 48 11.29 -1.96 10.99
C PHE A 48 10.14 -2.54 10.17
N TYR A 49 9.29 -3.37 10.78
CA TYR A 49 8.18 -4.04 10.10
C TYR A 49 7.11 -3.06 9.60
N HIS A 50 6.77 -2.05 10.41
CA HIS A 50 5.86 -0.99 9.97
C HIS A 50 6.43 -0.21 8.79
N ARG A 51 7.70 0.19 8.87
CA ARG A 51 8.40 0.92 7.78
C ARG A 51 8.45 0.10 6.49
N LEU A 52 8.70 -1.20 6.59
CA LEU A 52 8.73 -2.13 5.46
C LEU A 52 7.35 -2.28 4.78
N LEU A 53 6.27 -2.22 5.57
CA LEU A 53 4.89 -2.38 5.09
C LEU A 53 4.28 -1.10 4.49
N LYS A 54 4.79 0.07 4.86
CA LYS A 54 4.24 1.38 4.47
C LYS A 54 4.10 1.54 2.95
N VAL A 55 5.18 1.30 2.21
CA VAL A 55 5.21 1.51 0.75
C VAL A 55 4.35 0.47 0.00
N PRO A 56 4.48 -0.85 0.26
CA PRO A 56 3.63 -1.85 -0.38
C PRO A 56 2.14 -1.63 -0.14
N LEU A 57 1.72 -1.30 1.08
CA LEU A 57 0.31 -1.07 1.37
C LEU A 57 -0.24 0.15 0.62
N ARG A 58 0.56 1.20 0.46
CA ARG A 58 0.20 2.34 -0.39
C ARG A 58 0.05 1.94 -1.86
N ASN A 59 0.92 1.08 -2.37
CA ASN A 59 0.78 0.55 -3.73
C ASN A 59 -0.46 -0.32 -3.90
N VAL A 60 -0.81 -1.15 -2.90
CA VAL A 60 -2.07 -1.92 -2.90
C VAL A 60 -3.27 -0.96 -2.96
N PHE A 61 -3.25 0.11 -2.17
CA PHE A 61 -4.31 1.13 -2.20
C PHE A 61 -4.43 1.81 -3.56
N ASN A 62 -3.30 2.23 -4.14
CA ASN A 62 -3.27 2.80 -5.49
C ASN A 62 -3.80 1.80 -6.53
N GLY A 63 -3.50 0.52 -6.39
CA GLY A 63 -4.05 -0.54 -7.26
C GLY A 63 -5.57 -0.68 -7.18
N ILE A 64 -6.16 -0.49 -6.00
CA ILE A 64 -7.64 -0.47 -5.85
C ILE A 64 -8.24 0.71 -6.61
N ILE A 65 -7.68 1.91 -6.47
CA ILE A 65 -8.15 3.10 -7.20
C ILE A 65 -7.93 2.94 -8.71
N LEU A 66 -6.82 2.31 -9.11
CA LEU A 66 -6.52 2.01 -10.51
C LEU A 66 -7.57 1.09 -11.10
N GLN A 67 -7.99 0.05 -10.36
CA GLN A 67 -9.07 -0.84 -10.79
C GLN A 67 -10.39 -0.08 -10.96
N GLN A 68 -10.75 0.82 -10.03
CA GLN A 68 -11.95 1.65 -10.17
C GLN A 68 -11.90 2.54 -11.43
N ALA A 69 -10.72 3.12 -11.73
CA ALA A 69 -10.52 3.91 -12.95
C ALA A 69 -10.65 3.04 -14.22
N ASN A 70 -10.11 1.82 -14.19
CA ASN A 70 -10.24 0.83 -15.26
C ASN A 70 -11.71 0.44 -15.47
N ASP A 71 -12.47 0.19 -14.40
CA ASP A 71 -13.90 -0.15 -14.48
C ASP A 71 -14.70 1.00 -15.13
N TYR A 72 -14.37 2.26 -14.82
CA TYR A 72 -14.94 3.43 -15.52
C TYR A 72 -14.53 3.48 -17.00
N GLN A 73 -13.26 3.25 -17.33
CA GLN A 73 -12.80 3.21 -18.72
C GLN A 73 -13.56 2.14 -19.53
N VAL A 74 -13.68 0.92 -18.98
CA VAL A 74 -14.39 -0.19 -19.61
C VAL A 74 -15.87 0.15 -19.82
N TYR A 75 -16.51 0.78 -18.83
CA TYR A 75 -17.89 1.24 -18.98
C TYR A 75 -18.03 2.30 -20.09
N ALA A 76 -17.13 3.28 -20.15
CA ALA A 76 -17.13 4.29 -21.21
C ALA A 76 -16.96 3.63 -22.59
N GLN A 77 -16.07 2.65 -22.71
CA GLN A 77 -15.88 1.89 -23.95
C GLN A 77 -17.14 1.13 -24.37
N LYS A 78 -17.83 0.48 -23.41
CA LYS A 78 -19.09 -0.22 -23.68
C LYS A 78 -20.17 0.72 -24.22
N ILE A 79 -20.32 1.91 -23.63
CA ILE A 79 -21.26 2.94 -24.13
C ILE A 79 -20.98 3.26 -25.60
N PHE A 80 -19.71 3.49 -25.96
CA PHE A 80 -19.34 3.77 -27.34
C PHE A 80 -19.53 2.58 -28.27
N ILE A 81 -19.27 1.35 -27.82
CA ILE A 81 -19.53 0.14 -28.62
C ILE A 81 -21.02 0.03 -28.94
N ASP A 82 -21.89 0.19 -27.94
CA ASP A 82 -23.35 0.14 -28.13
C ASP A 82 -23.81 1.23 -29.10
N TYR A 83 -23.31 2.45 -28.94
CA TYR A 83 -23.59 3.57 -29.84
C TYR A 83 -23.12 3.29 -31.27
N LEU A 84 -21.90 2.79 -31.47
CA LEU A 84 -21.37 2.50 -32.82
C LEU A 84 -22.11 1.36 -33.50
N MET A 85 -22.55 0.35 -32.75
CA MET A 85 -23.30 -0.80 -33.26
C MET A 85 -24.75 -0.46 -33.62
N SER A 86 -25.30 0.63 -33.09
CA SER A 86 -26.66 1.10 -33.42
C SER A 86 -26.82 1.61 -34.85
N GLY A 87 -25.71 1.89 -35.54
CA GLY A 87 -25.72 2.43 -36.90
C GLY A 87 -25.98 3.94 -37.00
N GLU A 88 -26.08 4.65 -35.88
CA GLU A 88 -26.29 6.11 -35.82
C GLU A 88 -25.18 6.92 -36.52
N THR A 89 -23.96 6.36 -36.55
CA THR A 89 -22.80 6.91 -37.24
C THR A 89 -22.89 6.85 -38.76
N SER A 90 -23.82 6.07 -39.33
CA SER A 90 -23.97 5.90 -40.77
C SER A 90 -24.95 6.90 -41.42
N LYS A 91 -25.64 7.74 -40.64
CA LYS A 91 -26.58 8.74 -41.18
C LYS A 91 -25.86 9.96 -41.75
N SER A 92 -26.45 10.60 -42.76
CA SER A 92 -25.85 11.73 -43.48
C SER A 92 -25.57 12.93 -42.57
N GLU A 93 -24.62 13.78 -42.97
CA GLU A 93 -24.26 15.02 -42.27
C GLU A 93 -25.42 16.02 -42.18
N ASP A 94 -26.41 15.91 -43.08
CA ASP A 94 -27.61 16.76 -43.07
C ASP A 94 -28.72 16.26 -42.13
N SER A 95 -28.55 15.09 -41.50
CA SER A 95 -29.57 14.52 -40.61
C SER A 95 -29.56 15.15 -39.22
N PRO A 96 -30.73 15.26 -38.54
CA PRO A 96 -30.82 15.84 -37.21
C PRO A 96 -29.83 15.20 -36.22
N GLY A 97 -29.16 16.03 -35.42
CA GLY A 97 -28.14 15.56 -34.47
C GLY A 97 -26.74 15.38 -35.05
N ALA A 98 -26.46 15.84 -36.28
CA ALA A 98 -25.11 15.79 -36.86
C ALA A 98 -24.02 16.42 -35.98
N LEU A 99 -24.27 17.58 -35.38
CA LEU A 99 -23.34 18.24 -34.44
C LEU A 99 -23.06 17.35 -33.21
N THR A 100 -24.09 16.77 -32.61
CA THR A 100 -23.95 15.86 -31.47
C THR A 100 -23.17 14.59 -31.83
N ARG A 101 -23.31 14.09 -33.06
CA ARG A 101 -22.55 12.94 -33.55
C ARG A 101 -21.08 13.28 -33.78
N GLU A 102 -20.76 14.48 -34.24
CA GLU A 102 -19.39 14.99 -34.34
C GLU A 102 -18.75 15.17 -32.95
N ASP A 103 -19.49 15.73 -32.00
CA ASP A 103 -19.05 15.85 -30.60
C ASP A 103 -18.79 14.48 -29.96
N LEU A 104 -19.66 13.49 -30.21
CA LEU A 104 -19.44 12.11 -29.76
C LEU A 104 -18.21 11.46 -30.39
N GLU A 105 -17.92 11.71 -31.66
CA GLU A 105 -16.69 11.23 -32.30
C GLU A 105 -15.43 11.89 -31.70
N ASN A 106 -15.52 13.17 -31.33
CA ASN A 106 -14.44 13.87 -30.62
C ASN A 106 -14.21 13.28 -29.22
N GLU A 107 -15.27 12.99 -28.46
CA GLU A 107 -15.17 12.32 -27.16
C GLU A 107 -14.65 10.88 -27.31
N ARG A 108 -14.99 10.17 -28.40
CA ARG A 108 -14.43 8.84 -28.70
C ARG A 108 -12.92 8.89 -28.93
N ARG A 109 -12.43 9.87 -29.71
CA ARG A 109 -11.00 10.08 -29.92
C ARG A 109 -10.28 10.41 -28.61
N THR A 110 -10.94 11.20 -27.78
CA THR A 110 -10.45 11.54 -26.43
C THR A 110 -10.36 10.28 -25.56
N LEU A 111 -11.37 9.42 -25.56
CA LEU A 111 -11.36 8.14 -24.83
C LEU A 111 -10.20 7.24 -25.27
N VAL A 112 -9.94 7.14 -26.58
CA VAL A 112 -8.82 6.33 -27.10
C VAL A 112 -7.49 6.89 -26.61
N SER A 113 -7.27 8.20 -26.76
CA SER A 113 -6.04 8.85 -26.27
C SER A 113 -5.86 8.70 -24.76
N MET A 114 -6.93 8.91 -23.98
CA MET A 114 -6.92 8.70 -22.53
C MET A 114 -6.63 7.24 -22.18
N GLY A 115 -7.14 6.28 -22.95
CA GLY A 115 -6.90 4.85 -22.76
C GLY A 115 -5.43 4.47 -22.95
N ASP A 116 -4.77 5.01 -23.98
CA ASP A 116 -3.35 4.77 -24.23
C ASP A 116 -2.47 5.34 -23.09
N ASP A 117 -2.75 6.57 -22.67
CA ASP A 117 -2.05 7.23 -21.57
C ASP A 117 -2.30 6.54 -20.21
N PHE A 118 -3.53 6.06 -19.99
CA PHE A 118 -3.90 5.29 -18.81
C PHE A 118 -3.18 3.94 -18.79
N HIS A 119 -3.11 3.24 -19.92
CA HIS A 119 -2.36 2.00 -20.02
C HIS A 119 -0.87 2.20 -19.71
N GLN A 120 -0.28 3.30 -20.19
CA GLN A 120 1.09 3.66 -19.80
C GLN A 120 1.20 3.90 -18.29
N CYS A 121 0.19 4.50 -17.65
CA CYS A 121 0.12 4.65 -16.20
C CYS A 121 0.07 3.30 -15.47
N GLU A 122 -0.67 2.31 -15.98
CA GLU A 122 -0.71 0.95 -15.44
C GLU A 122 0.67 0.27 -15.52
N LEU A 123 1.36 0.41 -16.66
CA LEU A 123 2.72 -0.11 -16.86
C LEU A 123 3.72 0.54 -15.89
N ASP A 124 3.64 1.86 -15.73
CA ASP A 124 4.47 2.62 -14.78
C ASP A 124 4.22 2.14 -13.34
N HIS A 125 2.96 1.90 -12.97
CA HIS A 125 2.59 1.41 -11.64
C HIS A 125 3.14 0.00 -11.38
N ASN A 126 2.99 -0.91 -12.34
CA ASN A 126 3.52 -2.26 -12.25
C ASN A 126 5.05 -2.28 -12.13
N LYS A 127 5.73 -1.41 -12.88
CA LYS A 127 7.18 -1.24 -12.80
C LYS A 127 7.60 -0.70 -11.42
N LEU A 128 6.90 0.29 -10.90
CA LEU A 128 7.14 0.84 -9.55
C LEU A 128 6.97 -0.25 -8.48
N ILE A 129 5.93 -1.08 -8.57
CA ILE A 129 5.72 -2.21 -7.65
C ILE A 129 6.89 -3.19 -7.75
N ALA A 130 7.29 -3.60 -8.95
CA ALA A 130 8.36 -4.57 -9.14
C ALA A 130 9.71 -4.08 -8.59
N GLU A 131 10.08 -2.82 -8.87
CA GLU A 131 11.30 -2.20 -8.34
C GLU A 131 11.28 -2.10 -6.82
N CYS A 132 10.13 -1.70 -6.26
CA CYS A 132 9.94 -1.58 -4.82
C CYS A 132 10.03 -2.94 -4.12
N GLN A 133 9.33 -3.95 -4.64
CA GLN A 133 9.33 -5.31 -4.10
C GLN A 133 10.74 -5.92 -4.10
N ARG A 134 11.49 -5.76 -5.19
CA ARG A 134 12.87 -6.25 -5.26
C ARG A 134 13.75 -5.68 -4.13
N ASN A 135 13.71 -4.36 -3.95
CA ASN A 135 14.52 -3.69 -2.93
C ASN A 135 14.05 -4.04 -1.51
N LEU A 136 12.74 -4.15 -1.27
CA LEU A 136 12.20 -4.55 0.03
C LEU A 136 12.56 -5.99 0.39
N ILE A 137 12.61 -6.91 -0.58
CA ILE A 137 13.08 -8.29 -0.39
C ILE A 137 14.57 -8.30 0.00
N GLU A 138 15.40 -7.47 -0.66
CA GLU A 138 16.83 -7.33 -0.32
C GLU A 138 17.01 -6.80 1.10
N TYR A 139 16.28 -5.73 1.46
CA TYR A 139 16.29 -5.18 2.83
C TYR A 139 15.80 -6.16 3.88
N ALA A 140 14.76 -6.95 3.59
CA ALA A 140 14.27 -7.99 4.49
C ALA A 140 15.31 -9.11 4.69
N ALA A 141 16.01 -9.50 3.63
CA ALA A 141 17.08 -10.49 3.71
C ALA A 141 18.27 -9.98 4.54
N GLU A 142 18.66 -8.72 4.34
CA GLU A 142 19.73 -8.09 5.10
C GLU A 142 19.35 -7.89 6.57
N TRP A 143 18.12 -7.45 6.86
CA TRP A 143 17.57 -7.39 8.21
C TRP A 143 17.67 -8.74 8.91
N LYS A 144 17.24 -9.83 8.26
CA LYS A 144 17.31 -11.18 8.82
C LYS A 144 18.74 -11.62 9.13
N LYS A 145 19.69 -11.26 8.27
CA LYS A 145 21.13 -11.52 8.48
C LYS A 145 21.67 -10.74 9.68
N ASN A 146 21.32 -9.45 9.79
CA ASN A 146 21.72 -8.59 10.89
C ASN A 146 21.13 -9.06 12.22
N LEU A 147 19.84 -9.42 12.22
CA LEU A 147 19.15 -9.98 13.38
C LEU A 147 19.76 -11.31 13.83
N ALA A 148 20.07 -12.22 12.91
CA ALA A 148 20.74 -13.49 13.23
C ALA A 148 22.14 -13.28 13.80
N THR A 149 22.89 -12.28 13.29
CA THR A 149 24.22 -11.93 13.78
C THR A 149 24.15 -11.31 15.19
N ALA A 150 23.21 -10.41 15.42
CA ALA A 150 22.92 -9.82 16.73
C ALA A 150 22.55 -10.91 17.74
N ALA A 151 21.62 -11.80 17.39
CA ALA A 151 21.20 -12.91 18.25
C ALA A 151 22.34 -13.86 18.58
N LYS A 152 23.22 -14.16 17.61
CA LYS A 152 24.41 -15.00 17.86
C LYS A 152 25.36 -14.36 18.86
N ARG A 153 25.64 -13.05 18.73
CA ARG A 153 26.49 -12.32 19.68
C ARG A 153 25.89 -12.30 21.09
N ILE A 154 24.59 -11.99 21.18
CA ILE A 154 23.86 -12.03 22.46
C ILE A 154 23.93 -13.42 23.07
N ARG A 155 23.73 -14.49 22.28
CA ARG A 155 23.82 -15.87 22.76
C ARG A 155 25.20 -16.19 23.31
N ASP A 156 26.23 -15.91 22.53
CA ASP A 156 27.60 -16.27 22.88
C ASP A 156 28.01 -15.57 24.19
N GLU A 157 27.52 -14.36 24.43
CA GLU A 157 27.73 -13.61 25.67
C GLU A 157 26.86 -14.10 26.84
N LEU A 158 25.58 -14.43 26.60
CA LEU A 158 24.70 -15.04 27.61
C LEU A 158 25.23 -16.41 28.08
N ARG A 159 25.88 -17.17 27.18
CA ARG A 159 26.55 -18.43 27.52
C ARG A 159 27.71 -18.23 28.48
N LEU A 160 28.47 -17.14 28.35
CA LEU A 160 29.54 -16.80 29.31
C LEU A 160 28.97 -16.49 30.70
N GLN A 161 27.72 -16.03 30.76
CA GLN A 161 26.99 -15.77 32.00
C GLN A 161 26.18 -16.98 32.51
N GLY A 162 26.34 -18.15 31.91
CA GLY A 162 25.69 -19.40 32.33
C GLY A 162 24.25 -19.59 31.82
N VAL A 163 23.77 -18.75 30.90
CA VAL A 163 22.44 -18.88 30.28
C VAL A 163 22.59 -19.44 28.87
N ASP A 164 22.37 -20.75 28.71
CA ASP A 164 22.33 -21.37 27.38
C ASP A 164 20.90 -21.41 26.84
N LYS A 165 20.68 -20.74 25.70
CA LYS A 165 19.41 -20.67 24.99
C LYS A 165 19.62 -20.80 23.49
N GLU A 166 18.64 -21.36 22.81
CA GLU A 166 18.66 -21.45 21.36
C GLU A 166 18.59 -20.06 20.70
N ASN A 167 19.22 -19.93 19.52
CA ASN A 167 19.22 -18.67 18.76
C ASN A 167 17.80 -18.17 18.46
N ASN A 168 16.84 -19.06 18.20
CA ASN A 168 15.46 -18.69 17.89
C ASN A 168 14.77 -17.97 19.06
N VAL A 169 15.03 -18.40 20.30
CA VAL A 169 14.48 -17.79 21.52
C VAL A 169 15.04 -16.38 21.71
N ILE A 170 16.34 -16.20 21.40
CA ILE A 170 16.98 -14.89 21.49
C ILE A 170 16.46 -13.95 20.40
N ILE A 171 16.24 -14.45 19.18
CA ILE A 171 15.61 -13.68 18.10
C ILE A 171 14.20 -13.22 18.51
N GLN A 172 13.40 -14.10 19.12
CA GLN A 172 12.07 -13.74 19.63
C GLN A 172 12.15 -12.67 20.73
N ALA A 173 13.09 -12.81 21.68
CA ALA A 173 13.31 -11.81 22.72
C ALA A 173 13.72 -10.45 22.15
N VAL A 174 14.64 -10.43 21.17
CA VAL A 174 15.07 -9.20 20.48
C VAL A 174 13.92 -8.56 19.71
N ASN A 175 13.12 -9.34 18.97
CA ASN A 175 11.95 -8.84 18.26
C ASN A 175 10.91 -8.25 19.22
N ALA A 176 10.61 -8.94 20.34
CA ALA A 176 9.69 -8.44 21.35
C ALA A 176 10.17 -7.10 21.93
N LEU A 177 11.47 -6.95 22.19
CA LEU A 177 12.05 -5.69 22.66
C LEU A 177 11.95 -4.56 21.63
N ILE A 178 12.26 -4.83 20.36
CA ILE A 178 12.20 -3.84 19.27
C ILE A 178 10.75 -3.38 19.02
N ILE A 179 9.79 -4.29 19.12
CA ILE A 179 8.38 -4.00 18.84
C ILE A 179 7.72 -3.24 20.02
N GLN A 180 8.07 -3.60 21.25
CA GLN A 180 7.47 -3.03 22.47
C GLN A 180 8.22 -1.85 23.05
N SER A 181 9.43 -1.54 22.57
CA SER A 181 10.13 -0.33 22.98
C SER A 181 9.30 0.89 22.58
N ASP A 182 8.83 1.60 23.60
CA ASP A 182 7.94 2.75 23.46
C ASP A 182 8.69 3.91 22.81
N SER A 183 8.30 4.22 21.57
CA SER A 183 8.94 5.24 20.76
C SER A 183 8.69 6.67 21.23
N SER A 184 7.82 6.88 22.23
CA SER A 184 7.57 8.19 22.83
C SER A 184 8.78 8.78 23.57
N LYS A 185 9.80 7.96 23.88
CA LYS A 185 11.01 8.37 24.62
C LYS A 185 12.32 8.34 23.82
N GLY A 186 12.23 8.51 22.50
CA GLY A 186 13.38 8.71 21.63
C GLY A 186 14.30 7.50 21.54
N ASN A 187 13.89 6.46 20.80
CA ASN A 187 14.69 5.33 20.29
C ASN A 187 15.70 4.63 21.22
N LYS A 188 15.67 4.91 22.53
CA LYS A 188 16.58 4.33 23.51
C LYS A 188 15.80 3.43 24.43
N ILE A 189 16.02 2.13 24.27
CA ILE A 189 15.56 1.11 25.22
C ILE A 189 16.24 1.41 26.55
N ASN A 190 15.48 1.75 27.57
CA ASN A 190 16.01 1.92 28.92
C ASN A 190 16.06 0.55 29.60
N SER A 191 17.09 0.26 30.39
CA SER A 191 17.20 -1.01 31.13
C SER A 191 16.08 -1.22 32.15
N LYS A 192 15.29 -0.17 32.44
CA LYS A 192 14.15 -0.19 33.37
C LYS A 192 12.76 -0.25 32.71
N ASP A 193 12.69 -0.37 31.38
CA ASP A 193 11.40 -0.38 30.67
C ASP A 193 10.62 -1.69 30.89
N ASN A 194 9.29 -1.59 30.91
CA ASN A 194 8.40 -2.76 31.05
C ASN A 194 8.51 -3.75 29.86
N SER A 195 9.09 -3.33 28.74
CA SER A 195 9.39 -4.18 27.57
C SER A 195 10.31 -5.35 27.92
N TRP A 196 11.17 -5.21 28.94
CA TRP A 196 12.03 -6.29 29.42
C TRP A 196 11.27 -7.44 30.04
N LEU A 197 10.10 -7.21 30.65
CA LEU A 197 9.31 -8.26 31.30
C LEU A 197 8.92 -9.38 30.32
N ARG A 198 8.60 -9.02 29.07
CA ARG A 198 8.27 -10.00 28.03
C ARG A 198 9.52 -10.72 27.52
N ALA A 199 10.62 -9.99 27.31
CA ALA A 199 11.89 -10.57 26.90
C ALA A 199 12.43 -11.57 27.94
N GLU A 200 12.37 -11.22 29.23
CA GLU A 200 12.75 -12.09 30.35
C GLU A 200 11.83 -13.31 30.48
N LYS A 201 10.53 -13.14 30.21
CA LYS A 201 9.60 -14.27 30.14
C LYS A 201 9.94 -15.24 29.01
N ILE A 202 10.32 -14.73 27.83
CA ILE A 202 10.74 -15.54 26.67
C ILE A 202 12.05 -16.27 26.97
N ILE A 203 13.01 -15.60 27.59
CA ILE A 203 14.31 -16.18 27.97
C ILE A 203 14.16 -17.17 29.14
N GLY A 204 13.12 -17.00 29.98
CA GLY A 204 12.81 -17.86 31.11
C GLY A 204 13.60 -17.54 32.37
N GLY A 205 14.00 -16.28 32.54
CA GLY A 205 14.78 -15.81 33.69
C GLY A 205 15.01 -14.30 33.66
N LYS A 206 15.34 -13.71 34.80
CA LYS A 206 15.73 -12.31 34.88
C LYS A 206 17.11 -12.10 34.27
N LEU A 207 17.26 -11.05 33.47
CA LEU A 207 18.54 -10.67 32.89
C LEU A 207 19.29 -9.75 33.87
N SER A 208 20.61 -9.92 33.97
CA SER A 208 21.46 -8.97 34.69
C SER A 208 21.54 -7.64 33.95
N GLU A 209 21.95 -6.57 34.63
CA GLU A 209 22.15 -5.27 33.97
C GLU A 209 23.24 -5.36 32.88
N GLU A 210 24.28 -6.17 33.06
CA GLU A 210 25.29 -6.41 32.02
C GLU A 210 24.66 -7.09 30.79
N ALA A 211 23.86 -8.13 31.00
CA ALA A 211 23.12 -8.81 29.93
C ALA A 211 22.20 -7.83 29.17
N ARG A 212 21.46 -6.99 29.90
CA ARG A 212 20.58 -5.98 29.30
C ARG A 212 21.36 -4.99 28.46
N GLN A 213 22.53 -4.55 28.91
CA GLN A 213 23.38 -3.62 28.17
C GLN A 213 23.82 -4.19 26.80
N ILE A 214 24.15 -5.48 26.74
CA ILE A 214 24.52 -6.14 25.47
C ILE A 214 23.35 -6.15 24.48
N PHE A 215 22.14 -6.44 24.96
CA PHE A 215 20.93 -6.35 24.14
C PHE A 215 20.72 -4.93 23.63
N ILE A 216 20.85 -3.91 24.49
CA ILE A 216 20.70 -2.50 24.10
C ILE A 216 21.69 -2.13 23.00
N GLU A 217 22.96 -2.53 23.11
CA GLU A 217 23.99 -2.25 22.10
C GLU A 217 23.72 -2.92 20.75
N GLN A 218 23.24 -4.17 20.75
CA GLN A 218 22.90 -4.83 19.48
C GLN A 218 21.61 -4.29 18.88
N ILE A 219 20.62 -3.94 19.71
CA ILE A 219 19.37 -3.34 19.24
C ILE A 219 19.63 -1.96 18.65
N ALA A 220 20.52 -1.15 19.24
CA ALA A 220 20.90 0.14 18.67
C ALA A 220 21.37 0.03 17.22
N LYS A 221 22.23 -0.96 16.93
CA LYS A 221 22.70 -1.23 15.55
C LYS A 221 21.57 -1.62 14.59
N LEU A 222 20.58 -2.36 15.08
CA LEU A 222 19.40 -2.72 14.31
C LEU A 222 18.50 -1.51 14.04
N VAL A 223 18.34 -0.62 15.03
CA VAL A 223 17.57 0.63 14.90
C VAL A 223 18.25 1.59 13.92
N ASP A 224 19.58 1.69 13.95
CA ASP A 224 20.35 2.50 13.01
C ASP A 224 20.14 2.00 11.58
N PHE A 225 20.28 0.70 11.35
CA PHE A 225 20.00 0.07 10.06
C PHE A 225 18.54 0.29 9.59
N SER A 226 17.57 0.18 10.51
CA SER A 226 16.16 0.48 10.22
C SER A 226 15.94 1.95 9.80
N SER A 227 16.77 2.87 10.27
CA SER A 227 16.69 4.30 9.94
C SER A 227 17.34 4.62 8.59
N GLU A 228 18.41 3.92 8.23
CA GLU A 228 19.00 3.99 6.87
C GLU A 228 18.03 3.51 5.79
N ILE A 229 17.27 2.45 6.08
CA ILE A 229 16.23 1.95 5.18
C ILE A 229 15.11 2.96 5.02
N GLU A 230 14.70 3.65 6.08
CA GLU A 230 13.66 4.69 5.99
C GLU A 230 14.04 5.80 5.02
N SER A 231 15.29 6.27 5.07
CA SER A 231 15.83 7.23 4.09
C SER A 231 15.76 6.70 2.66
N SER A 232 16.12 5.43 2.47
CA SER A 232 16.07 4.77 1.15
C SER A 232 14.63 4.59 0.63
N LEU A 233 13.68 4.33 1.54
CA LEU A 233 12.26 4.16 1.22
C LEU A 233 11.53 5.48 0.99
N ALA A 234 12.05 6.62 1.45
CA ALA A 234 11.45 7.93 1.24
C ALA A 234 11.20 8.23 -0.25
N ASN A 235 12.16 7.87 -1.12
CA ASN A 235 12.02 8.04 -2.57
C ASN A 235 10.86 7.21 -3.15
N PHE A 236 10.70 5.96 -2.70
CA PHE A 236 9.58 5.12 -3.12
C PHE A 236 8.25 5.60 -2.56
N SER A 237 8.24 6.12 -1.34
CA SER A 237 7.06 6.75 -0.74
C SER A 237 6.60 7.94 -1.57
N ASN A 238 7.52 8.78 -2.06
CA ASN A 238 7.18 9.91 -2.91
C ASN A 238 6.64 9.47 -4.28
N LYS A 239 7.28 8.49 -4.92
CA LYS A 239 6.77 7.92 -6.18
C LYS A 239 5.39 7.29 -6.03
N ALA A 240 5.13 6.59 -4.93
CA ALA A 240 3.83 6.00 -4.64
C ALA A 240 2.76 7.08 -4.38
N ASN A 241 3.12 8.18 -3.73
CA ASN A 241 2.26 9.36 -3.57
C ASN A 241 1.87 9.99 -4.91
N GLU A 242 2.85 10.25 -5.76
CA GLU A 242 2.66 10.82 -7.10
C GLU A 242 1.78 9.90 -7.96
N MET A 243 2.03 8.60 -7.92
CA MET A 243 1.19 7.61 -8.59
C MET A 243 -0.25 7.63 -8.07
N GLY A 244 -0.44 7.71 -6.75
CA GLY A 244 -1.78 7.82 -6.16
C GLY A 244 -2.53 9.07 -6.62
N ALA A 245 -1.84 10.21 -6.76
CA ALA A 245 -2.43 11.42 -7.33
C ALA A 245 -2.82 11.24 -8.80
N ARG A 246 -1.93 10.66 -9.63
CA ARG A 246 -2.20 10.36 -11.05
C ARG A 246 -3.43 9.45 -11.21
N VAL A 247 -3.52 8.39 -10.42
CA VAL A 247 -4.58 7.39 -10.54
C VAL A 247 -5.94 7.95 -10.09
N ARG A 248 -5.98 8.80 -9.04
CA ARG A 248 -7.20 9.54 -8.66
C ARG A 248 -7.66 10.51 -9.74
N GLN A 249 -6.71 11.18 -10.39
CA GLN A 249 -7.00 12.07 -11.51
C GLN A 249 -7.65 11.30 -12.67
N TRP A 250 -7.08 10.16 -13.06
CA TRP A 250 -7.66 9.27 -14.08
C TRP A 250 -9.08 8.82 -13.74
N ARG A 251 -9.32 8.38 -12.50
CA ARG A 251 -10.66 8.01 -12.03
C ARG A 251 -11.66 9.16 -12.23
N SER A 252 -11.25 10.38 -11.90
CA SER A 252 -12.07 11.59 -12.04
C SER A 252 -12.33 11.95 -13.51
N ASP A 253 -11.31 11.81 -14.36
CA ASP A 253 -11.40 12.17 -15.78
C ASP A 253 -12.27 11.17 -16.55
N PHE A 254 -12.14 9.86 -16.29
CA PHE A 254 -13.05 8.86 -16.85
C PHE A 254 -14.49 9.06 -16.37
N TYR A 255 -14.69 9.38 -15.09
CA TYR A 255 -16.03 9.68 -14.58
C TYR A 255 -16.65 10.89 -15.29
N LYS A 256 -15.91 11.99 -15.46
CA LYS A 256 -16.38 13.17 -16.21
C LYS A 256 -16.67 12.86 -17.67
N LEU A 257 -15.84 12.03 -18.30
CA LEU A 257 -16.06 11.58 -19.68
C LEU A 257 -17.38 10.82 -19.80
N ILE A 258 -17.64 9.87 -18.89
CA ILE A 258 -18.91 9.11 -18.86
C ILE A 258 -20.11 10.06 -18.75
N LEU A 259 -20.04 11.07 -17.88
CA LEU A 259 -21.10 12.06 -17.74
C LEU A 259 -21.36 12.82 -19.04
N ARG A 260 -20.31 13.37 -19.67
CA ARG A 260 -20.44 14.10 -20.94
C ARG A 260 -21.01 13.22 -22.05
N VAL A 261 -20.54 11.98 -22.16
CA VAL A 261 -21.03 11.04 -23.19
C VAL A 261 -22.50 10.69 -22.97
N ASN A 262 -22.92 10.45 -21.72
CA ASN A 262 -24.32 10.19 -21.41
C ASN A 262 -25.22 11.40 -21.73
N GLU A 263 -24.77 12.62 -21.44
CA GLU A 263 -25.49 13.85 -21.80
C GLU A 263 -25.65 13.98 -23.32
N LEU A 264 -24.59 13.74 -24.09
CA LEU A 264 -24.62 13.77 -25.55
C LEU A 264 -25.56 12.70 -26.13
N ILE A 265 -25.52 11.49 -25.58
CA ILE A 265 -26.39 10.37 -25.99
C ILE A 265 -27.87 10.70 -25.79
N GLN A 266 -28.22 11.37 -24.68
CA GLN A 266 -29.61 11.78 -24.41
C GLN A 266 -30.14 12.82 -25.39
N LEU A 267 -29.26 13.57 -26.06
CA LEU A 267 -29.63 14.58 -27.05
C LEU A 267 -29.84 13.98 -28.46
N LEU A 268 -29.52 12.70 -28.67
CA LEU A 268 -29.76 12.04 -29.95
C LEU A 268 -31.25 11.70 -30.13
N PRO A 269 -31.88 12.11 -31.23
CA PRO A 269 -33.33 11.99 -31.42
C PRO A 269 -33.81 10.55 -31.70
N GLU A 270 -32.94 9.70 -32.24
CA GLU A 270 -33.30 8.36 -32.72
C GLU A 270 -32.53 7.23 -32.01
N TYR A 271 -31.61 7.58 -31.12
CA TYR A 271 -30.86 6.61 -30.33
C TYR A 271 -31.38 6.58 -28.89
N HIS A 272 -31.73 5.38 -28.42
CA HIS A 272 -32.11 5.14 -27.04
C HIS A 272 -31.30 3.98 -26.49
N THR A 273 -30.71 4.20 -25.31
CA THR A 273 -29.98 3.16 -24.58
C THR A 273 -30.95 2.09 -24.09
N ASP A 274 -30.58 0.82 -24.25
CA ASP A 274 -31.30 -0.28 -23.60
C ASP A 274 -31.11 -0.19 -22.09
N SER A 275 -32.22 -0.03 -21.36
CA SER A 275 -32.21 0.09 -19.90
C SER A 275 -31.63 -1.15 -19.22
N THR A 276 -31.86 -2.36 -19.76
CA THR A 276 -31.41 -3.60 -19.15
C THR A 276 -29.90 -3.75 -19.30
N GLN A 277 -29.38 -3.54 -20.51
CA GLN A 277 -27.94 -3.58 -20.78
C GLN A 277 -27.17 -2.48 -20.02
N THR A 278 -27.78 -1.29 -19.88
CA THR A 278 -27.19 -0.20 -19.10
C THR A 278 -27.07 -0.55 -17.62
N GLU A 279 -28.08 -1.20 -17.05
CA GLU A 279 -28.08 -1.60 -15.64
C GLU A 279 -27.06 -2.71 -15.36
N GLU A 280 -26.98 -3.73 -16.23
CA GLU A 280 -25.93 -4.75 -16.17
C GLU A 280 -24.52 -4.16 -16.26
N ASN A 281 -24.32 -3.19 -17.16
CA ASN A 281 -23.03 -2.53 -17.30
C ASN A 281 -22.66 -1.62 -16.12
N ARG A 282 -23.64 -1.15 -15.34
CA ARG A 282 -23.42 -0.33 -14.14
C ARG A 282 -23.19 -1.12 -12.87
N GLU A 283 -23.46 -2.43 -12.88
CA GLU A 283 -23.26 -3.30 -11.70
C GLU A 283 -21.82 -3.25 -11.18
N THR A 284 -20.84 -3.16 -12.08
CA THR A 284 -19.42 -3.04 -11.73
C THR A 284 -19.02 -1.65 -11.22
N LEU A 285 -19.91 -0.66 -11.29
CA LEU A 285 -19.63 0.73 -10.87
C LEU A 285 -20.16 1.07 -9.47
N TYR A 286 -20.75 0.11 -8.75
CA TYR A 286 -21.17 0.30 -7.36
C TYR A 286 -19.98 0.23 -6.40
N PHE A 287 -19.11 1.24 -6.47
CA PHE A 287 -18.00 1.44 -5.54
C PHE A 287 -18.00 2.86 -4.98
N ASP A 288 -17.37 3.02 -3.81
CA ASP A 288 -17.20 4.33 -3.18
C ASP A 288 -16.19 5.17 -3.97
N SER A 289 -16.68 6.21 -4.64
CA SER A 289 -15.86 7.15 -5.41
C SER A 289 -15.05 8.12 -4.54
N ALA A 290 -15.40 8.27 -3.25
CA ALA A 290 -14.68 9.12 -2.31
C ALA A 290 -13.47 8.41 -1.67
N LEU A 291 -13.29 7.11 -1.95
CA LEU A 291 -12.15 6.33 -1.46
C LEU A 291 -10.83 7.01 -1.85
N GLY A 292 -10.06 7.42 -0.83
CA GLY A 292 -8.74 8.04 -0.99
C GLY A 292 -8.72 9.57 -1.15
N GLU A 293 -9.85 10.27 -0.94
CA GLU A 293 -9.91 11.74 -0.91
C GLU A 293 -9.67 12.36 0.48
N GLU A 294 -9.87 11.60 1.56
CA GLU A 294 -9.67 12.08 2.94
C GLU A 294 -8.21 12.44 3.28
N GLU A 295 -7.23 11.93 2.52
CA GLU A 295 -5.81 12.26 2.68
C GLU A 295 -5.43 13.70 2.27
N GLN A 296 -6.30 14.45 1.56
CA GLN A 296 -6.00 15.81 1.09
C GLN A 296 -6.58 16.95 1.94
N LYS A 297 -7.35 16.64 3.00
CA LYS A 297 -7.97 17.66 3.87
C LYS A 297 -7.23 17.90 5.21
N GLY A 298 -6.00 17.44 5.34
CA GLY A 298 -5.14 17.64 6.52
C GLY A 298 -3.87 18.41 6.18
#